data_AF-A0A353TGT5-F1
#
_entry.id   AF-A0A353TGT5-F1
#
_cell.length_a   1.000
_cell.length_b   1.000
_cell.length_c   1.000
_cell.angle_alpha   90.00
_cell.angle_beta   90.00
_cell.angle_gamma   90.00
#
_symmetry.space_group_name_H-M   'P 1'
#
loop_
_entity.id
_entity.type
_entity.pdbx_description
1 polymer ?
#
loop_
_entity_poly.entity_id
_entity_poly.type
_entity_poly.pdbx_seq_one_letter_code
_entity_poly.pdbx_strand_id
1 'polypeptide(L)'
;AMKKALKTGKITGTVIDCWENEPDIDRELLQMADIATPHIAGYSADGKWTATKMSLENLNEFFELDVYPIKLMQLPQPNNPVIDLREVEPDHQLAYAVWQTYNPMMETMNLKA
;
A
#
# COMPACT_ATOMS: atom_id res chain seq x y z
N ALA A 1 3.34 20.09 13.30
CA ALA A 1 4.42 20.78 12.53
C ALA A 1 4.17 20.80 11.02
N MET A 2 3.72 19.68 10.43
CA MET A 2 3.49 19.52 8.99
C MET A 2 2.54 20.56 8.37
N LYS A 3 1.36 20.80 8.98
CA LYS A 3 0.44 21.86 8.53
C LYS A 3 1.11 23.23 8.39
N LYS A 4 1.95 23.61 9.36
CA LYS A 4 2.69 24.88 9.31
C LYS A 4 3.66 24.89 8.13
N ALA A 5 4.41 23.80 7.91
CA ALA A 5 5.35 23.70 6.80
C ALA A 5 4.64 23.85 5.43
N LEU A 6 3.48 23.21 5.25
CA LEU A 6 2.64 23.37 4.05
C LEU A 6 2.17 24.83 3.89
N LYS A 7 1.56 25.41 4.93
CA LYS A 7 1.07 26.80 4.89
C LYS A 7 2.17 27.83 4.61
N THR A 8 3.39 27.58 5.08
CA THR A 8 4.54 28.46 4.86
C THR A 8 5.33 28.15 3.58
N GLY A 9 4.87 27.19 2.76
CA GLY A 9 5.56 26.80 1.52
C GLY A 9 6.94 26.17 1.73
N LYS A 10 7.22 25.65 2.93
CA LYS A 10 8.48 24.93 3.21
C LYS A 10 8.49 23.54 2.58
N ILE A 11 7.31 22.97 2.38
CA ILE A 11 7.07 21.75 1.61
C ILE A 11 5.92 22.02 0.65
N THR A 12 5.99 21.41 -0.52
CA THR A 12 5.05 21.64 -1.63
C THR A 12 3.98 20.55 -1.73
N GLY A 13 4.18 19.41 -1.07
CA GLY A 13 3.23 18.32 -1.07
C GLY A 13 3.47 17.35 0.07
N THR A 14 2.46 16.52 0.36
CA THR A 14 2.47 15.51 1.41
C THR A 14 1.69 14.27 1.00
N VAL A 15 2.29 13.11 1.29
CA VAL A 15 1.68 11.79 1.16
C VAL A 15 1.67 11.15 2.54
N ILE A 16 0.51 10.76 3.05
CA ILE A 16 0.34 10.31 4.43
C ILE A 16 -0.50 9.03 4.44
N ASP A 17 0.07 7.94 4.96
CA ASP A 17 -0.66 6.70 5.22
C ASP A 17 -0.92 6.49 6.72
N CYS A 18 0.08 6.77 7.57
CA CYS A 18 -0.06 6.72 9.02
C CYS A 18 -0.28 8.13 9.59
N TRP A 19 -1.28 8.28 10.45
CA TRP A 19 -1.69 9.56 11.00
C TRP A 19 -1.41 9.64 12.50
N GLU A 20 -1.18 10.85 12.99
CA GLU A 20 -1.19 11.09 14.43
C GLU A 20 -2.62 10.94 14.97
N ASN A 21 -2.76 10.24 16.10
CA ASN A 21 -4.03 10.02 16.82
C ASN A 21 -5.09 9.22 16.06
N GLU A 22 -4.71 8.22 15.28
CA GLU A 22 -5.67 7.28 14.67
C GLU A 22 -6.64 6.67 15.72
N PRO A 23 -7.94 6.54 15.40
CA PRO A 23 -8.59 6.89 14.13
C PRO A 23 -9.03 8.37 14.02
N ASP A 24 -8.88 9.16 15.09
CA ASP A 24 -9.31 10.57 15.20
C ASP A 24 -8.30 11.55 14.58
N ILE A 25 -8.11 11.43 13.27
CA ILE A 25 -7.10 12.18 12.52
C ILE A 25 -7.44 13.67 12.34
N ASP A 26 -6.41 14.51 12.22
CA ASP A 26 -6.57 15.95 11.97
C ASP A 26 -7.14 16.21 10.56
N ARG A 27 -8.43 16.58 10.52
CA ARG A 27 -9.16 16.84 9.27
C ARG A 27 -8.58 18.00 8.46
N GLU A 28 -7.96 18.99 9.08
CA GLU A 28 -7.31 20.06 8.34
C GLU A 28 -6.07 19.53 7.62
N LEU A 29 -5.23 18.74 8.29
CA LEU A 29 -4.07 18.11 7.65
C LEU A 29 -4.50 17.14 6.54
N LEU A 30 -5.56 16.36 6.78
CA LEU A 30 -6.14 15.45 5.79
C LEU A 30 -6.50 16.17 4.49
N GLN A 31 -7.17 17.32 4.58
CA GLN A 31 -7.56 18.09 3.39
C GLN A 31 -6.35 18.71 2.66
N MET A 32 -5.27 18.98 3.38
CA MET A 32 -4.03 19.52 2.79
C MET A 32 -3.13 18.46 2.14
N ALA A 33 -3.32 17.17 2.43
CA ALA A 33 -2.50 16.09 1.87
C ALA A 33 -2.80 15.82 0.39
N ASP A 34 -1.81 15.51 -0.43
CA ASP A 34 -2.02 15.18 -1.84
C ASP A 34 -2.54 13.75 -2.00
N ILE A 35 -1.94 12.82 -1.26
CA ILE A 35 -2.36 11.41 -1.14
C ILE A 35 -2.51 11.11 0.34
N ALA A 36 -3.65 10.52 0.71
CA ALA A 36 -4.04 10.33 2.09
C ALA A 36 -4.74 8.98 2.24
N THR A 37 -4.11 7.99 2.85
CA THR A 37 -4.69 6.65 3.00
C THR A 37 -4.87 6.28 4.47
N PRO A 38 -5.85 5.43 4.82
CA PRO A 38 -6.17 5.09 6.22
C PRO A 38 -5.31 3.93 6.74
N HIS A 39 -3.98 4.10 6.74
CA HIS A 39 -3.01 3.13 7.26
C HIS A 39 -3.11 1.74 6.60
N ILE A 40 -3.04 1.74 5.27
CA ILE A 40 -3.22 0.55 4.41
C ILE A 40 -2.07 0.33 3.43
N ALA A 41 -0.97 1.07 3.51
CA ALA A 41 0.12 0.90 2.53
C ALA A 41 0.67 -0.54 2.47
N GLY A 42 0.56 -1.31 3.57
CA GLY A 42 0.97 -2.71 3.64
C GLY A 42 -0.11 -3.74 3.27
N TYR A 43 -1.29 -3.34 2.82
CA TYR A 43 -2.47 -4.24 2.70
C TYR A 43 -2.52 -5.09 1.41
N SER A 44 -1.37 -5.47 0.85
CA SER A 44 -1.36 -6.35 -0.33
C SER A 44 -1.78 -7.79 0.02
N ALA A 45 -2.41 -8.46 -0.95
CA ALA A 45 -2.76 -9.88 -0.84
C ALA A 45 -1.49 -10.72 -0.64
N ASP A 46 -0.44 -10.42 -1.41
CA ASP A 46 0.89 -11.02 -1.32
C ASP A 46 1.53 -10.84 0.05
N GLY A 47 1.41 -9.64 0.65
CA GLY A 47 1.94 -9.35 1.97
C GLY A 47 1.30 -10.21 3.06
N LYS A 48 -0.04 -10.28 3.06
CA LYS A 48 -0.80 -11.11 4.01
C LYS A 48 -0.53 -12.61 3.81
N TRP A 49 -0.44 -13.05 2.56
CA TRP A 49 -0.10 -14.44 2.23
C TRP A 49 1.31 -14.82 2.69
N THR A 50 2.28 -13.95 2.43
CA THR A 50 3.68 -14.15 2.81
C THR A 50 3.84 -14.19 4.32
N ALA A 51 3.17 -13.30 5.06
CA ALA A 51 3.17 -13.32 6.51
C ALA A 51 2.64 -14.65 7.06
N THR A 52 1.53 -15.16 6.50
CA THR A 52 0.95 -16.45 6.89
C THR A 52 1.91 -17.61 6.61
N LYS A 53 2.52 -17.62 5.42
CA LYS A 53 3.54 -18.60 5.04
C LYS A 53 4.70 -18.63 6.04
N MET A 54 5.29 -17.47 6.31
CA MET A 54 6.43 -17.33 7.23
C MET A 54 6.06 -17.81 8.65
N SER A 55 4.87 -17.48 9.14
CA SER A 55 4.41 -17.96 10.44
C SER A 55 4.31 -19.48 10.48
N LEU A 56 3.74 -20.11 9.45
CA LEU A 56 3.60 -21.57 9.39
C LEU A 56 4.95 -22.28 9.24
N GLU A 57 5.86 -21.74 8.43
CA GLU A 57 7.22 -22.27 8.26
C GLU A 57 7.99 -22.23 9.59
N ASN A 58 7.97 -21.09 10.28
CA ASN A 58 8.63 -20.94 11.58
C ASN A 58 8.03 -21.84 12.66
N LEU A 59 6.70 -22.02 12.69
CA LEU A 59 6.05 -22.93 13.62
C LEU A 59 6.43 -24.40 13.34
N ASN A 60 6.46 -24.79 12.07
CA ASN A 60 6.84 -26.14 11.66
C ASN A 60 8.29 -26.46 12.06
N GLU A 61 9.21 -25.50 11.89
CA GLU A 61 10.60 -25.63 12.31
C GLU A 61 10.77 -25.65 13.83
N PHE A 62 10.19 -24.68 14.53
CA PHE A 62 10.38 -24.53 15.98
C PHE A 62 9.85 -25.72 16.79
N PHE A 63 8.75 -26.33 16.36
CA PHE A 63 8.13 -27.47 17.03
C PHE A 63 8.48 -28.82 16.41
N GLU A 64 9.37 -28.86 15.40
CA GLU A 64 9.79 -30.09 14.72
C GLU A 64 8.58 -30.93 14.22
N LEU A 65 7.61 -30.28 13.57
CA LEU A 65 6.33 -30.91 13.22
C LEU A 65 6.35 -31.78 11.95
N ASP A 66 7.44 -31.74 11.18
CA ASP A 66 7.65 -32.51 9.94
C ASP A 66 6.54 -32.39 8.87
N VAL A 67 5.83 -31.25 8.81
CA VAL A 67 4.78 -31.02 7.81
C VAL A 67 5.36 -30.52 6.49
N TYR A 68 5.42 -31.41 5.48
CA TYR A 68 5.92 -31.07 4.14
C TYR A 68 5.05 -31.63 2.99
N PRO A 69 4.69 -30.81 1.98
CA PRO A 69 4.82 -29.35 1.94
C PRO A 69 3.75 -28.68 2.83
N ILE A 70 4.08 -27.52 3.39
CA ILE A 70 3.07 -26.65 4.03
C ILE A 70 2.06 -26.24 2.95
N LYS A 71 0.82 -26.70 3.09
CA LYS A 71 -0.24 -26.41 2.12
C LYS A 71 -0.81 -25.01 2.37
N LEU A 72 -0.51 -24.10 1.45
CA LEU A 72 -1.07 -22.75 1.42
C LEU A 72 -2.14 -22.64 0.34
N MET A 73 -3.13 -21.79 0.57
CA MET A 73 -4.09 -21.42 -0.48
C MET A 73 -3.36 -20.62 -1.57
N GLN A 74 -3.76 -20.81 -2.82
CA GLN A 74 -3.24 -19.97 -3.92
C GLN A 74 -3.88 -18.58 -3.86
N LEU A 75 -3.09 -17.56 -4.19
CA LEU A 75 -3.63 -16.22 -4.38
C LEU A 75 -4.43 -16.16 -5.69
N PRO A 76 -5.55 -15.41 -5.71
CA PRO A 76 -6.26 -15.15 -6.95
C PRO A 76 -5.34 -14.39 -7.91
N GLN A 77 -5.37 -14.77 -9.19
CA GLN A 77 -4.64 -14.04 -10.22
C GLN A 77 -5.28 -12.66 -10.44
N PRO A 78 -4.48 -11.62 -10.73
CA PRO A 78 -5.03 -10.32 -11.10
C PRO A 78 -5.82 -10.45 -12.40
N ASN A 79 -6.93 -9.70 -12.49
CA ASN A 79 -7.78 -9.69 -13.68
C ASN A 79 -7.00 -9.28 -14.95
N ASN A 80 -6.03 -8.36 -14.79
CA ASN A 80 -5.15 -7.90 -15.85
C ASN A 80 -3.68 -8.19 -15.46
N PRO A 81 -3.12 -9.34 -15.87
CA PRO A 81 -1.75 -9.73 -15.50
C PRO A 81 -0.65 -9.12 -16.38
N VAL A 82 -1.02 -8.47 -17.49
CA VAL A 82 -0.08 -7.88 -18.45
C VAL A 82 -0.31 -6.37 -18.53
N ILE A 83 0.77 -5.61 -18.32
CA ILE A 83 0.79 -4.16 -18.50
C ILE A 83 1.45 -3.87 -19.85
N ASP A 84 0.70 -3.29 -20.79
CA ASP A 84 1.22 -2.88 -22.09
C ASP A 84 1.86 -1.48 -21.98
N LEU A 85 3.13 -1.39 -22.39
CA LEU A 85 3.93 -0.17 -22.30
C LEU A 85 4.27 0.42 -23.67
N ARG A 86 3.83 -0.22 -24.77
CA ARG A 86 4.24 0.16 -26.14
C ARG A 86 3.84 1.58 -26.51
N GLU A 87 2.71 2.04 -26.00
CA GLU A 87 2.17 3.39 -26.22
C GLU A 87 2.51 4.36 -25.07
N VAL A 88 3.46 4.00 -24.20
CA VAL A 88 3.88 4.81 -23.06
C VAL A 88 5.32 5.27 -23.29
N GLU A 89 5.53 6.58 -23.28
CA GLU A 89 6.86 7.20 -23.40
C GLU A 89 7.86 6.56 -22.40
N PRO A 90 9.10 6.25 -22.81
CA PRO A 90 10.05 5.51 -21.99
C PRO A 90 10.23 6.05 -20.56
N ASP A 91 10.30 7.38 -20.42
CA ASP A 91 10.50 8.05 -19.13
C ASP A 91 9.29 7.92 -18.18
N HIS A 92 8.11 7.55 -18.68
CA HIS A 92 6.88 7.40 -17.92
C HIS A 92 6.47 5.94 -17.67
N GLN A 93 7.14 4.97 -18.30
CA GLN A 93 6.73 3.56 -18.25
C GLN A 93 6.68 2.98 -16.84
N LEU A 94 7.67 3.30 -15.99
CA LEU A 94 7.69 2.81 -14.61
C LEU A 94 6.53 3.36 -13.79
N ALA A 95 6.34 4.68 -13.82
CA ALA A 95 5.26 5.33 -13.08
C ALA A 95 3.88 4.82 -13.56
N TYR A 96 3.71 4.67 -14.88
CA TYR A 96 2.53 4.07 -15.46
C TYR A 96 2.29 2.64 -14.96
N ALA A 97 3.33 1.79 -14.99
CA ALA A 97 3.21 0.40 -14.56
C ALA A 97 2.84 0.28 -13.07
N VAL A 98 3.46 1.08 -12.19
CA VAL A 98 3.11 1.12 -10.76
C VAL A 98 1.66 1.53 -10.57
N TRP A 99 1.17 2.52 -11.33
CA TRP A 99 -0.20 2.99 -11.21
C TRP A 99 -1.24 1.98 -11.73
N GLN A 100 -0.87 1.12 -12.68
CA GLN A 100 -1.71 0.03 -13.15
C GLN A 100 -1.82 -1.12 -12.14
N THR A 101 -0.83 -1.31 -11.25
CA THR A 101 -0.90 -2.34 -10.20
C THR A 101 -1.73 -1.87 -9.00
N TYR A 102 -1.55 -0.62 -8.56
CA TYR A 102 -2.32 -0.02 -7.48
C TYR A 102 -2.32 1.51 -7.57
N ASN A 103 -3.51 2.11 -7.46
CA ASN A 103 -3.70 3.57 -7.47
C ASN A 103 -4.37 4.02 -6.15
N PRO A 104 -3.63 4.64 -5.21
CA PRO A 104 -4.14 5.03 -3.89
C PRO A 104 -5.09 6.23 -3.90
N MET A 105 -5.37 6.81 -5.08
CA MET A 105 -6.25 7.98 -5.17
C MET A 105 -7.69 7.64 -4.85
N MET A 106 -8.12 6.39 -5.07
CA MET A 106 -9.47 5.96 -4.69
C MET A 106 -9.63 6.02 -3.17
N GLU A 107 -8.69 5.43 -2.44
CA GLU A 107 -8.65 5.43 -0.98
C GLU A 107 -8.45 6.85 -0.43
N THR A 108 -7.68 7.68 -1.14
CA THR A 108 -7.55 9.11 -0.84
C THR A 108 -8.87 9.85 -0.92
N MET A 109 -9.63 9.67 -2.00
CA MET A 109 -10.94 10.30 -2.15
C MET A 109 -11.92 9.79 -1.08
N ASN A 110 -11.90 8.50 -0.78
CA ASN A 110 -12.77 7.89 0.22
C ASN A 110 -12.47 8.36 1.65
N LEU A 111 -11.19 8.55 2.01
CA LEU A 111 -10.80 9.05 3.33
C LEU A 111 -11.14 10.53 3.51
N LYS A 112 -11.06 11.32 2.43
CA LYS A 112 -11.34 12.76 2.43
C LYS A 112 -12.83 13.10 2.37
N ALA A 113 -13.66 12.20 1.86
CA ALA A 113 -15.12 12.34 1.81
C ALA A 113 -15.74 12.42 3.21
#